data_AF-A0A2H0XZ71-F1
#
_entry.id   AF-A0A2H0XZ71-F1
#
_cell.length_a   1.000
_cell.length_b   1.000
_cell.length_c   1.000
_cell.angle_alpha   90.00
_cell.angle_beta   90.00
_cell.angle_gamma   90.00
#
_symmetry.space_group_name_H-M   'P 1'
#
loop_
_entity.id
_entity.type
_entity.pdbx_description
1 polymer ?
#
loop_
_entity_poly.entity_id
_entity_poly.type
_entity_poly.pdbx_seq_one_letter_code
_entity_poly.pdbx_strand_id
1 'polypeptide(L)'
;MGRTQPSGTDHHRYRSAEFALMRLVATIIFLVTLMVRFTLATSIQISRSEKYAELGKFTEITICNALPKMEKTFGKTDRPIHFILAGSDSEFIRYTRSRLPDWVGAATIFPPGIVVMKTPDYAHTTLRQYRTTILHELTHVMQGQSVPLNLTPVWFSEGLAVYLSEEFNSQSRVIVSLAMAKKRLIPLAQLSDFLRLGSSTAELAYSESGTLIEYLAVVYGETLFQEILNAMKHGKDFETALALATNIEPADFEFHWREYLSKNYQWVFLLDIQYILWVVMTILVVLAWLSIRKRNKTTIKKWDEQEQKEQIYLGKM
;
A
#
# COMPACT_ATOMS: atom_id res chain seq x y z
N MET A 1 62.19 49.03 -9.59
CA MET A 1 61.46 47.77 -9.34
C MET A 1 60.65 47.93 -8.06
N GLY A 2 59.33 47.87 -8.13
CA GLY A 2 58.47 47.96 -6.94
C GLY A 2 57.04 47.59 -7.30
N ARG A 3 56.76 46.30 -7.46
CA ARG A 3 55.39 45.78 -7.52
C ARG A 3 54.86 45.73 -6.09
N THR A 4 53.86 46.55 -5.77
CA THR A 4 53.03 46.39 -4.59
C THR A 4 52.02 45.27 -4.85
N GLN A 5 52.10 44.18 -4.08
CA GLN A 5 51.06 43.15 -4.03
C GLN A 5 49.84 43.69 -3.27
N PRO A 6 48.59 43.42 -3.69
CA PRO A 6 47.41 43.74 -2.90
C PRO A 6 47.29 42.77 -1.71
N SER A 7 47.03 43.34 -0.53
CA SER A 7 46.94 42.63 0.76
C SER A 7 45.74 41.67 0.81
N GLY A 8 46.00 40.40 1.14
CA GLY A 8 45.01 39.32 1.24
C GLY A 8 44.02 39.40 2.42
N THR A 9 43.68 40.60 2.89
CA THR A 9 42.84 40.82 4.07
C THR A 9 41.34 40.85 3.78
N ASP A 10 40.92 41.12 2.53
CA ASP A 10 39.50 41.23 2.18
C ASP A 10 38.82 39.88 1.94
N HIS A 11 39.52 38.88 1.39
CA HIS A 11 38.94 37.56 1.11
C HIS A 11 38.51 36.78 2.36
N HIS A 12 39.18 37.00 3.50
CA HIS A 12 38.81 36.34 4.76
C HIS A 12 37.54 36.91 5.40
N ARG A 13 37.28 38.21 5.21
CA ARG A 13 36.13 38.92 5.79
C ARG A 13 34.83 38.63 5.04
N TYR A 14 34.91 38.46 3.71
CA TYR A 14 33.77 38.03 2.89
C TYR A 14 33.36 36.59 3.21
N ARG A 15 34.32 35.67 3.35
CA ARG A 15 34.03 34.28 3.73
C ARG A 15 33.34 34.16 5.09
N SER A 16 33.76 34.94 6.10
CA SER A 16 33.14 34.86 7.43
C SER A 16 31.71 35.38 7.45
N ALA A 17 31.40 36.41 6.67
CA ALA A 17 30.04 36.93 6.50
C ALA A 17 29.13 35.92 5.77
N GLU A 18 29.64 35.25 4.73
CA GLU A 18 28.91 34.19 4.02
C GLU A 18 28.59 33.00 4.95
N PHE A 19 29.54 32.56 5.78
CA PHE A 19 29.30 31.49 6.76
C PHE A 19 28.27 31.89 7.83
N ALA A 20 28.29 33.15 8.28
CA ALA A 20 27.31 33.66 9.24
C ALA A 20 25.90 33.70 8.63
N LEU A 21 25.78 34.17 7.38
CA LEU A 21 24.52 34.19 6.64
C LEU A 21 23.98 32.76 6.43
N MET A 22 24.84 31.81 6.04
CA MET A 22 24.45 30.43 5.80
C MET A 22 23.96 29.73 7.09
N ARG A 23 24.59 30.00 8.24
CA ARG A 23 24.13 29.52 9.55
C ARG A 23 22.81 30.14 9.96
N LEU A 24 22.60 31.43 9.70
CA LEU A 24 21.34 32.12 9.97
C LEU A 24 20.20 31.49 9.14
N VAL A 25 20.40 31.29 7.84
CA VAL A 25 19.42 30.65 6.96
C VAL A 25 19.11 29.23 7.42
N ALA A 26 20.13 28.42 7.73
CA ALA A 26 19.92 27.06 8.24
C ALA A 26 19.14 27.04 9.57
N THR A 27 19.39 28.00 10.46
CA THR A 27 18.68 28.14 11.74
C THR A 27 17.23 28.56 11.53
N ILE A 28 16.96 29.48 10.61
CA ILE A 28 15.60 29.89 10.24
C ILE A 28 14.84 28.71 9.63
N ILE A 29 15.45 27.98 8.69
CA ILE A 29 14.83 26.78 8.09
C ILE A 29 14.54 25.74 9.18
N PHE A 30 15.47 25.51 10.11
CA PHE A 30 15.28 24.59 11.23
C PHE A 30 14.12 25.04 12.15
N LEU A 31 14.06 26.32 12.51
CA LEU A 31 12.99 26.89 13.35
C LEU A 31 11.63 26.87 12.65
N VAL A 32 11.58 27.18 11.34
CA VAL A 32 10.35 27.07 10.54
C VAL A 32 9.90 25.62 10.46
N THR A 33 10.83 24.68 10.22
CA THR A 33 10.52 23.24 10.22
C THR A 33 10.02 22.78 11.58
N LEU A 34 10.63 23.26 12.67
CA LEU A 34 10.23 22.93 14.04
C LEU A 34 8.86 23.52 14.38
N MET A 35 8.58 24.75 13.98
CA MET A 35 7.29 25.42 14.18
C MET A 35 6.19 24.74 13.37
N VAL A 36 6.44 24.41 12.10
CA VAL A 36 5.50 23.63 11.26
C VAL A 36 5.20 22.28 11.90
N ARG A 37 6.23 21.56 12.38
CA ARG A 37 6.06 20.30 13.12
C ARG A 37 5.23 20.49 14.39
N PHE A 38 5.46 21.55 15.16
CA PHE A 38 4.72 21.83 16.40
C PHE A 38 3.25 22.17 16.13
N THR A 39 2.98 22.94 15.07
CA THR A 39 1.61 23.32 14.68
C THR A 39 0.82 22.11 14.16
N LEU A 40 1.46 21.24 13.37
CA LEU A 40 0.88 19.96 12.95
C LEU A 40 0.64 19.01 14.13
N ALA A 41 1.59 18.93 15.08
CA ALA A 41 1.44 18.13 16.31
C ALA A 41 0.25 18.58 17.17
N THR A 42 -0.16 19.86 17.12
CA THR A 42 -1.37 20.31 17.81
C THR A 42 -2.68 19.90 17.12
N SER A 43 -2.65 19.46 15.86
CA SER A 43 -3.83 19.01 15.11
C SER A 43 -4.05 17.49 15.12
N ILE A 44 -3.00 16.71 15.38
CA ILE A 44 -3.07 15.24 15.42
C ILE A 44 -3.21 14.79 16.87
N GLN A 45 -4.27 14.05 17.17
CA GLN A 45 -4.56 13.53 18.52
C GLN A 45 -4.61 12.01 18.48
N ILE A 46 -3.83 11.35 19.33
CA ILE A 46 -3.84 9.89 19.47
C ILE A 46 -4.25 9.50 20.89
N SER A 47 -5.50 9.07 21.07
CA SER A 47 -5.99 8.56 22.36
C SER A 47 -5.60 7.09 22.54
N ARG A 48 -4.99 6.78 23.69
CA ARG A 48 -4.40 5.46 23.98
C ARG A 48 -4.23 5.25 25.48
N SER A 49 -4.21 3.99 25.92
CA SER A 49 -3.76 3.64 27.28
C SER A 49 -2.23 3.75 27.39
N GLU A 50 -1.69 3.86 28.61
CA GLU A 50 -0.24 3.92 28.86
C GLU A 50 0.55 2.76 28.24
N LYS A 51 -0.03 1.54 28.24
CA LYS A 51 0.55 0.35 27.58
C LYS A 51 0.93 0.60 26.12
N TYR A 52 0.18 1.44 25.40
CA TYR A 52 0.34 1.69 23.96
C TYR A 52 1.03 3.04 23.68
N ALA A 53 1.83 3.57 24.62
CA ALA A 53 2.52 4.85 24.45
C ALA A 53 3.41 4.89 23.19
N GLU A 54 4.25 3.86 22.99
CA GLU A 54 5.15 3.75 21.83
C GLU A 54 4.39 3.53 20.51
N LEU A 55 3.34 2.70 20.53
CA LEU A 55 2.46 2.51 19.37
C LEU A 55 1.76 3.81 18.98
N GLY A 56 1.38 4.63 19.96
CA GLY A 56 0.86 5.97 19.73
C GLY A 56 1.84 6.89 19.01
N LYS A 57 3.09 6.94 19.47
CA LYS A 57 4.16 7.71 18.80
C LYS A 57 4.38 7.21 17.37
N PHE A 58 4.39 5.88 17.16
CA PHE A 58 4.49 5.29 15.83
C PHE A 58 3.34 5.73 14.92
N THR A 59 2.11 5.75 15.44
CA THR A 59 0.91 6.17 14.71
C THR A 59 1.02 7.65 14.32
N GLU A 60 1.38 8.51 15.26
CA GLU A 60 1.57 9.95 15.04
C GLU A 60 2.64 10.23 13.98
N ILE A 61 3.82 9.60 14.08
CA ILE A 61 4.91 9.75 13.11
C ILE A 61 4.47 9.26 11.72
N THR A 62 3.72 8.16 11.65
CA THR A 62 3.20 7.63 10.39
C THR A 62 2.27 8.64 9.70
N ILE A 63 1.35 9.23 10.46
CA ILE A 63 0.44 10.27 9.94
C ILE A 63 1.23 11.49 9.48
N CYS A 64 2.12 12.03 10.32
CA CYS A 64 2.97 13.19 9.99
C CYS A 64 3.76 13.00 8.69
N ASN A 65 4.32 11.80 8.47
CA ASN A 65 5.09 11.51 7.27
C ASN A 65 4.22 11.37 6.02
N ALA A 66 2.98 10.90 6.17
CA ALA A 66 2.06 10.69 5.05
C ALA A 66 1.31 11.98 4.64
N LEU A 67 1.09 12.89 5.59
CA LEU A 67 0.30 14.11 5.39
C LEU A 67 0.69 14.91 4.14
N PRO A 68 1.97 15.22 3.85
CA PRO A 68 2.32 16.00 2.66
C PRO A 68 1.84 15.36 1.34
N LYS A 69 1.87 14.02 1.25
CA LYS A 69 1.35 13.28 0.08
C LYS A 69 -0.18 13.33 0.04
N MET A 70 -0.83 13.18 1.19
CA MET A 70 -2.29 13.27 1.30
C MET A 70 -2.79 14.67 0.94
N GLU A 71 -2.14 15.73 1.42
CA GLU A 71 -2.51 17.11 1.13
C GLU A 71 -2.37 17.48 -0.35
N LYS A 72 -1.42 16.87 -1.05
CA LYS A 72 -1.31 17.01 -2.51
C LYS A 72 -2.55 16.48 -3.23
N THR A 73 -3.17 15.43 -2.69
CA THR A 73 -4.33 14.76 -3.31
C THR A 73 -5.65 15.39 -2.87
N PHE A 74 -5.84 15.60 -1.56
CA PHE A 74 -7.13 16.02 -0.98
C PHE A 74 -7.22 17.54 -0.71
N GLY A 75 -6.08 18.24 -0.78
CA GLY A 75 -5.92 19.60 -0.27
C GLY A 75 -5.47 19.62 1.20
N LYS A 76 -5.01 20.80 1.65
CA LYS A 76 -4.61 21.01 3.05
C LYS A 76 -5.78 20.80 3.99
N THR A 77 -5.47 20.31 5.20
CA THR A 77 -6.45 20.20 6.26
C THR A 77 -6.15 21.15 7.41
N ASP A 78 -7.18 21.88 7.83
CA ASP A 78 -7.17 22.71 9.04
C ASP A 78 -7.96 22.04 10.18
N ARG A 79 -8.51 20.84 9.94
CA ARG A 79 -9.32 20.10 10.90
C ARG A 79 -8.46 19.07 11.64
N PRO A 80 -8.68 18.88 12.95
CA PRO A 80 -7.90 17.92 13.71
C PRO A 80 -8.14 16.48 13.22
N ILE A 81 -7.10 15.66 13.30
CA ILE A 81 -7.10 14.24 12.94
C ILE A 81 -7.00 13.46 14.25
N HIS A 82 -8.03 12.67 14.56
CA HIS A 82 -8.11 11.95 15.82
C HIS A 82 -8.08 10.44 15.59
N PHE A 83 -7.11 9.76 16.18
CA PHE A 83 -7.02 8.31 16.23
C PHE A 83 -7.20 7.82 17.67
N ILE A 84 -7.92 6.72 17.85
CA ILE A 84 -8.13 6.03 19.12
C ILE A 84 -7.60 4.61 18.97
N LEU A 85 -6.69 4.20 19.86
CA LEU A 85 -6.12 2.86 19.85
C LEU A 85 -6.90 1.95 20.82
N ALA A 86 -7.61 0.97 20.28
CA ALA A 86 -8.41 0.01 21.01
C ALA A 86 -7.66 -1.32 21.16
N GLY A 87 -7.35 -1.67 22.41
CA GLY A 87 -6.60 -2.90 22.75
C GLY A 87 -7.48 -4.14 22.97
N SER A 88 -8.79 -4.02 22.77
CA SER A 88 -9.76 -5.14 22.89
C SER A 88 -11.04 -4.86 22.10
N ASP A 89 -11.83 -5.91 21.82
CA ASP A 89 -13.16 -5.77 21.22
C ASP A 89 -14.08 -4.88 22.03
N SER A 90 -14.03 -4.97 23.36
CA SER A 90 -14.88 -4.17 24.23
C SER A 90 -14.61 -2.67 24.06
N GLU A 91 -13.34 -2.28 23.89
CA GLU A 91 -12.96 -0.90 23.61
C GLU A 91 -13.33 -0.52 22.19
N PHE A 92 -13.06 -1.39 21.22
CA PHE A 92 -13.35 -1.15 19.81
C PHE A 92 -14.85 -0.90 19.60
N ILE A 93 -15.70 -1.81 20.08
CA ILE A 93 -17.17 -1.70 20.01
C ILE A 93 -17.66 -0.46 20.79
N ARG A 94 -17.07 -0.15 21.94
CA ARG A 94 -17.45 1.04 22.74
C ARG A 94 -17.24 2.33 21.95
N TYR A 95 -16.12 2.45 21.24
CA TYR A 95 -15.82 3.66 20.46
C TYR A 95 -16.57 3.70 19.13
N THR A 96 -16.66 2.59 18.40
CA THR A 96 -17.37 2.53 17.11
C THR A 96 -18.88 2.50 17.25
N ARG A 97 -19.40 2.14 18.43
CA ARG A 97 -20.83 1.90 18.71
C ARG A 97 -21.46 0.86 17.78
N SER A 98 -20.66 -0.01 17.19
CA SER A 98 -21.09 -1.02 16.22
C SER A 98 -20.30 -2.30 16.37
N ARG A 99 -20.93 -3.42 16.00
CA ARG A 99 -20.25 -4.70 15.82
C ARG A 99 -19.93 -4.85 14.35
N LEU A 100 -18.67 -4.58 14.00
CA LEU A 100 -18.14 -4.77 12.66
C LEU A 100 -17.60 -6.19 12.51
N PRO A 101 -17.49 -6.72 11.27
CA PRO A 101 -16.87 -8.02 11.04
C PRO A 101 -15.45 -8.11 11.62
N ASP A 102 -15.04 -9.31 12.06
CA ASP A 102 -13.77 -9.49 12.79
C ASP A 102 -12.54 -9.10 11.97
N TRP A 103 -12.60 -9.27 10.65
CA TRP A 103 -11.55 -8.92 9.69
C TRP A 103 -11.34 -7.40 9.55
N VAL A 104 -12.26 -6.57 10.07
CA VAL A 104 -12.12 -5.12 10.09
C VAL A 104 -11.09 -4.72 11.16
N GLY A 105 -9.97 -4.17 10.72
CA GLY A 105 -8.86 -3.71 11.59
C GLY A 105 -9.07 -2.31 12.17
N ALA A 106 -9.88 -1.48 11.53
CA ALA A 106 -10.16 -0.11 11.94
C ALA A 106 -11.49 0.39 11.39
N ALA A 107 -11.99 1.49 11.95
CA ALA A 107 -13.17 2.16 11.42
C ALA A 107 -13.06 3.68 11.61
N THR A 108 -13.39 4.43 10.57
CA THR A 108 -13.52 5.89 10.64
C THR A 108 -14.97 6.30 10.89
N ILE A 109 -15.19 7.09 11.93
CA ILE A 109 -16.50 7.59 12.35
C ILE A 109 -16.71 9.00 11.79
N PHE A 110 -17.69 9.16 10.92
CA PHE A 110 -18.16 10.45 10.40
C PHE A 110 -19.45 10.91 11.09
N PRO A 111 -19.71 12.23 11.17
CA PRO A 111 -18.90 13.35 10.66
C PRO A 111 -17.61 13.76 11.40
N PRO A 112 -17.31 13.34 12.65
CA PRO A 112 -16.20 13.95 13.39
C PRO A 112 -14.81 13.54 12.85
N GLY A 113 -14.71 12.52 12.01
CA GLY A 113 -13.44 12.08 11.42
C GLY A 113 -12.53 11.38 12.43
N ILE A 114 -13.13 10.66 13.38
CA ILE A 114 -12.41 9.93 14.43
C ILE A 114 -12.14 8.51 13.94
N VAL A 115 -10.88 8.12 13.89
CA VAL A 115 -10.46 6.76 13.54
C VAL A 115 -10.33 5.93 14.80
N VAL A 116 -10.97 4.76 14.84
CA VAL A 116 -10.78 3.75 15.89
C VAL A 116 -9.99 2.60 15.30
N MET A 117 -8.79 2.35 15.83
CA MET A 117 -7.86 1.33 15.34
C MET A 117 -7.74 0.19 16.34
N LYS A 118 -7.85 -1.07 15.90
CA LYS A 118 -7.41 -2.21 16.72
C LYS A 118 -5.89 -2.20 16.84
N THR A 119 -5.35 -2.49 18.02
CA THR A 119 -3.89 -2.58 18.20
C THR A 119 -3.32 -3.85 17.58
N PRO A 120 -2.04 -3.88 17.15
CA PRO A 120 -1.46 -5.03 16.46
C PRO A 120 -1.44 -6.33 17.28
N ASP A 121 -1.20 -6.23 18.60
CA ASP A 121 -1.22 -7.37 19.52
C ASP A 121 -2.63 -7.98 19.63
N TYR A 122 -3.66 -7.12 19.54
CA TYR A 122 -5.05 -7.51 19.61
C TYR A 122 -5.57 -8.07 18.28
N ALA A 123 -5.26 -7.41 17.17
CA ALA A 123 -5.69 -7.82 15.83
C ALA A 123 -4.83 -8.94 15.22
N HIS A 124 -3.77 -9.38 15.91
CA HIS A 124 -2.78 -10.34 15.42
C HIS A 124 -2.12 -9.90 14.09
N THR A 125 -1.84 -8.61 13.96
CA THR A 125 -1.22 -8.02 12.76
C THR A 125 0.22 -7.59 13.01
N THR A 126 1.02 -7.52 11.94
CA THR A 126 2.36 -6.93 11.99
C THR A 126 2.30 -5.40 12.08
N LEU A 127 3.40 -4.75 12.48
CA LEU A 127 3.51 -3.28 12.43
C LEU A 127 3.42 -2.72 11.01
N ARG A 128 3.82 -3.49 9.99
CA ARG A 128 3.67 -3.11 8.59
C ARG A 128 2.20 -3.04 8.19
N GLN A 129 1.43 -4.10 8.48
CA GLN A 129 -0.02 -4.11 8.24
C GLN A 129 -0.72 -3.00 9.01
N TYR A 130 -0.34 -2.77 10.26
CA TYR A 130 -0.89 -1.68 11.06
C TYR A 130 -0.59 -0.29 10.47
N ARG A 131 0.65 -0.05 10.01
CA ARG A 131 1.00 1.17 9.25
C ARG A 131 0.11 1.33 8.03
N THR A 132 -0.04 0.26 7.26
CA THR A 132 -0.89 0.24 6.07
C THR A 132 -2.35 0.63 6.41
N THR A 133 -2.93 0.05 7.47
CA THR A 133 -4.26 0.44 7.95
C THR A 133 -4.33 1.90 8.41
N ILE A 134 -3.28 2.45 9.05
CA ILE A 134 -3.24 3.88 9.40
C ILE A 134 -3.36 4.75 8.13
N LEU A 135 -2.62 4.41 7.08
CA LEU A 135 -2.65 5.18 5.83
C LEU A 135 -4.01 5.05 5.11
N HIS A 136 -4.62 3.87 5.17
CA HIS A 136 -5.96 3.62 4.66
C HIS A 136 -6.98 4.53 5.35
N GLU A 137 -7.07 4.49 6.68
CA GLU A 137 -8.02 5.31 7.43
C GLU A 137 -7.72 6.81 7.35
N LEU A 138 -6.44 7.19 7.29
CA LEU A 138 -6.05 8.58 7.04
C LEU A 138 -6.58 9.08 5.70
N THR A 139 -6.62 8.21 4.68
CA THR A 139 -7.19 8.55 3.37
C THR A 139 -8.68 8.89 3.50
N HIS A 140 -9.45 8.06 4.24
CA HIS A 140 -10.86 8.34 4.51
C HIS A 140 -11.05 9.67 5.25
N VAL A 141 -10.26 9.94 6.28
CA VAL A 141 -10.31 11.21 7.02
C VAL A 141 -10.04 12.40 6.09
N MET A 142 -8.96 12.34 5.30
CA MET A 142 -8.56 13.42 4.40
C MET A 142 -9.59 13.64 3.28
N GLN A 143 -10.13 12.56 2.72
CA GLN A 143 -11.21 12.65 1.75
C GLN A 143 -12.46 13.24 2.38
N GLY A 144 -12.96 12.71 3.49
CA GLY A 144 -14.16 13.21 4.17
C GLY A 144 -14.03 14.67 4.66
N GLN A 145 -12.80 15.13 4.92
CA GLN A 145 -12.52 16.53 5.21
C GLN A 145 -12.51 17.43 3.95
N SER A 146 -12.32 16.84 2.78
CA SER A 146 -12.30 17.49 1.47
C SER A 146 -13.70 17.49 0.83
N VAL A 147 -14.29 16.31 0.66
CA VAL A 147 -15.62 16.02 0.10
C VAL A 147 -16.24 14.89 0.95
N PRO A 148 -17.47 15.05 1.47
CA PRO A 148 -18.14 14.00 2.23
C PRO A 148 -18.17 12.65 1.50
N LEU A 149 -17.77 11.56 2.18
CA LEU A 149 -17.64 10.24 1.55
C LEU A 149 -18.92 9.71 0.91
N ASN A 150 -20.09 10.13 1.41
CA ASN A 150 -21.40 9.73 0.88
C ASN A 150 -21.77 10.44 -0.44
N LEU A 151 -20.95 11.39 -0.91
CA LEU A 151 -21.10 12.03 -2.23
C LEU A 151 -20.25 11.36 -3.31
N THR A 152 -19.38 10.44 -2.92
CA THR A 152 -18.51 9.66 -3.82
C THR A 152 -18.93 8.20 -3.82
N PRO A 153 -18.80 7.46 -4.94
CA PRO A 153 -18.99 6.01 -4.94
C PRO A 153 -18.04 5.31 -3.97
N VAL A 154 -18.51 4.21 -3.36
CA VAL A 154 -17.70 3.42 -2.40
C VAL A 154 -16.41 2.91 -3.04
N TRP A 155 -16.48 2.39 -4.27
CA TRP A 155 -15.28 1.96 -5.00
C TRP A 155 -14.22 3.05 -5.16
N PHE A 156 -14.63 4.33 -5.25
CA PHE A 156 -13.69 5.43 -5.42
C PHE A 156 -12.98 5.73 -4.09
N SER A 157 -13.74 5.86 -3.01
CA SER A 157 -13.20 6.11 -1.66
C SER A 157 -12.31 4.97 -1.18
N GLU A 158 -12.81 3.73 -1.26
CA GLU A 158 -12.07 2.54 -0.85
C GLU A 158 -10.88 2.27 -1.78
N GLY A 159 -11.06 2.51 -3.08
CA GLY A 159 -9.96 2.39 -4.04
C GLY A 159 -8.84 3.39 -3.77
N LEU A 160 -9.17 4.64 -3.41
CA LEU A 160 -8.17 5.65 -3.06
C LEU A 160 -7.42 5.23 -1.79
N ALA A 161 -8.16 4.75 -0.79
CA ALA A 161 -7.60 4.26 0.46
C ALA A 161 -6.66 3.07 0.21
N VAL A 162 -7.05 2.11 -0.62
CA VAL A 162 -6.22 0.96 -1.03
C VAL A 162 -4.98 1.39 -1.83
N TYR A 163 -5.14 2.32 -2.78
CA TYR A 163 -4.06 2.79 -3.64
C TYR A 163 -3.01 3.62 -2.89
N LEU A 164 -3.45 4.51 -1.98
CA LEU A 164 -2.56 5.43 -1.26
C LEU A 164 -1.89 4.82 -0.03
N SER A 165 -2.43 3.72 0.52
CA SER A 165 -1.96 3.07 1.74
C SER A 165 -0.86 2.02 1.56
N GLU A 166 -0.43 1.77 0.32
CA GLU A 166 0.42 0.62 -0.05
C GLU A 166 -0.31 -0.75 0.10
N GLU A 167 -1.63 -0.76 0.35
CA GLU A 167 -2.44 -2.00 0.30
C GLU A 167 -2.49 -2.58 -1.10
N PHE A 168 -2.52 -1.70 -2.11
CA PHE A 168 -2.48 -2.11 -3.50
C PHE A 168 -1.10 -2.70 -3.85
N ASN A 169 -0.99 -4.01 -3.73
CA ASN A 169 0.26 -4.74 -3.86
C ASN A 169 0.15 -5.85 -4.91
N SER A 170 1.21 -6.64 -5.07
CA SER A 170 1.23 -7.75 -6.02
C SER A 170 0.12 -8.77 -5.78
N GLN A 171 -0.27 -9.01 -4.52
CA GLN A 171 -1.34 -9.94 -4.15
C GLN A 171 -2.70 -9.42 -4.63
N SER A 172 -3.01 -8.12 -4.46
CA SER A 172 -4.25 -7.51 -4.97
C SER A 172 -4.36 -7.70 -6.49
N ARG A 173 -3.25 -7.53 -7.22
CA ARG A 173 -3.23 -7.75 -8.67
C ARG A 173 -3.45 -9.20 -9.06
N VAL A 174 -2.88 -10.13 -8.32
CA VAL A 174 -3.10 -11.58 -8.50
C VAL A 174 -4.56 -11.94 -8.24
N ILE A 175 -5.19 -11.38 -7.20
CA ILE A 175 -6.60 -11.62 -6.87
C ILE A 175 -7.51 -11.20 -8.04
N VAL A 176 -7.33 -9.98 -8.55
CA VAL A 176 -8.12 -9.48 -9.68
C VAL A 176 -7.86 -10.31 -10.94
N SER A 177 -6.59 -10.63 -11.23
CA SER A 177 -6.21 -11.48 -12.36
C SER A 177 -6.86 -12.87 -12.31
N LEU A 178 -6.91 -13.49 -11.13
CA LEU A 178 -7.57 -14.78 -10.93
C LEU A 178 -9.10 -14.67 -11.07
N ALA A 179 -9.70 -13.58 -10.59
CA ALA A 179 -11.12 -13.31 -10.76
C ALA A 179 -11.48 -13.10 -12.24
N MET A 180 -10.63 -12.42 -13.01
CA MET A 180 -10.76 -12.29 -14.47
C MET A 180 -10.75 -13.65 -15.15
N ALA A 181 -9.73 -14.48 -14.88
CA ALA A 181 -9.59 -15.81 -15.47
C ALA A 181 -10.82 -16.70 -15.15
N LYS A 182 -11.43 -16.53 -13.97
CA LYS A 182 -12.62 -17.26 -13.53
C LYS A 182 -13.94 -16.59 -13.93
N LYS A 183 -13.93 -15.44 -14.62
CA LYS A 183 -15.11 -14.62 -14.96
C LYS A 183 -15.95 -14.26 -13.72
N ARG A 184 -15.29 -13.86 -12.65
CA ARG A 184 -15.88 -13.51 -11.34
C ARG A 184 -15.64 -12.07 -10.92
N LEU A 185 -15.27 -11.20 -11.87
CA LEU A 185 -15.16 -9.78 -11.58
C LEU A 185 -16.50 -9.22 -11.11
N ILE A 186 -16.48 -8.35 -10.12
CA ILE A 186 -17.67 -7.68 -9.60
C ILE A 186 -18.07 -6.58 -10.63
N PRO A 187 -19.34 -6.46 -11.01
CA PRO A 187 -19.80 -5.33 -11.81
C PRO A 187 -19.61 -4.01 -11.06
N LEU A 188 -19.23 -2.93 -11.76
CA LEU A 188 -18.91 -1.65 -11.11
C LEU A 188 -20.05 -1.13 -10.23
N ALA A 189 -21.30 -1.27 -10.70
CA ALA A 189 -22.50 -0.86 -9.97
C ALA A 189 -22.70 -1.63 -8.63
N GLN A 190 -22.11 -2.81 -8.49
CA GLN A 190 -22.18 -3.63 -7.27
C GLN A 190 -21.04 -3.33 -6.29
N LEU A 191 -20.07 -2.49 -6.66
CA LEU A 191 -19.01 -2.03 -5.78
C LEU A 191 -19.50 -0.88 -4.88
N SER A 192 -20.53 -1.14 -4.07
CA SER A 192 -21.28 -0.14 -3.31
C SER A 192 -21.52 -0.47 -1.83
N ASP A 193 -21.28 -1.69 -1.36
CA ASP A 193 -21.42 -2.06 0.07
C ASP A 193 -20.51 -3.26 0.45
N PHE A 194 -19.26 -2.98 0.85
CA PHE A 194 -18.26 -4.03 1.05
C PHE A 194 -18.41 -4.76 2.39
N LEU A 195 -18.93 -4.08 3.41
CA LEU A 195 -19.07 -4.64 4.77
C LEU A 195 -20.16 -5.70 4.86
N ARG A 196 -21.12 -5.72 3.93
CA ARG A 196 -22.13 -6.79 3.81
C ARG A 196 -21.64 -8.03 3.06
N LEU A 197 -20.47 -7.95 2.44
CA LEU A 197 -19.89 -9.07 1.71
C LEU A 197 -19.16 -10.03 2.66
N GLY A 198 -19.06 -11.30 2.26
CA GLY A 198 -18.14 -12.23 2.91
C GLY A 198 -16.68 -11.77 2.74
N SER A 199 -15.81 -12.12 3.68
CA SER A 199 -14.41 -11.63 3.72
C SER A 199 -13.67 -11.76 2.39
N SER A 200 -13.78 -12.89 1.68
CA SER A 200 -13.11 -13.08 0.39
C SER A 200 -13.70 -12.24 -0.75
N THR A 201 -15.01 -11.99 -0.72
CA THR A 201 -15.66 -11.11 -1.71
C THR A 201 -15.36 -9.65 -1.41
N ALA A 202 -15.25 -9.26 -0.13
CA ALA A 202 -14.78 -7.95 0.27
C ALA A 202 -13.32 -7.72 -0.20
N GLU A 203 -12.42 -8.69 0.00
CA GLU A 203 -11.03 -8.60 -0.48
C GLU A 203 -10.94 -8.41 -2.00
N LEU A 204 -11.79 -9.10 -2.78
CA LEU A 204 -11.90 -8.86 -4.21
C LEU A 204 -12.44 -7.46 -4.52
N ALA A 205 -13.47 -6.99 -3.82
CA ALA A 205 -14.04 -5.65 -4.02
C ALA A 205 -13.02 -4.53 -3.73
N TYR A 206 -12.24 -4.65 -2.65
CA TYR A 206 -11.11 -3.76 -2.35
C TYR A 206 -10.05 -3.81 -3.45
N SER A 207 -9.70 -5.01 -3.92
CA SER A 207 -8.68 -5.18 -4.96
C SER A 207 -9.13 -4.59 -6.30
N GLU A 208 -10.38 -4.82 -6.71
CA GLU A 208 -10.96 -4.22 -7.93
C GLU A 208 -11.03 -2.70 -7.84
N SER A 209 -11.44 -2.17 -6.69
CA SER A 209 -11.44 -0.72 -6.40
C SER A 209 -10.04 -0.12 -6.50
N GLY A 210 -9.02 -0.81 -5.98
CA GLY A 210 -7.62 -0.42 -6.16
C GLY A 210 -7.20 -0.38 -7.63
N THR A 211 -7.62 -1.35 -8.46
CA THR A 211 -7.30 -1.34 -9.90
C THR A 211 -8.03 -0.25 -10.68
N LEU A 212 -9.22 0.17 -10.24
CA LEU A 212 -9.93 1.32 -10.83
C LEU A 212 -9.13 2.61 -10.63
N ILE A 213 -8.64 2.84 -9.40
CA ILE A 213 -7.80 3.99 -9.10
C ILE A 213 -6.44 3.90 -9.78
N GLU A 214 -5.82 2.72 -9.85
CA GLU A 214 -4.60 2.55 -10.63
C GLU A 214 -4.82 2.86 -12.11
N TYR A 215 -5.88 2.34 -12.72
CA TYR A 215 -6.23 2.61 -14.11
C TYR A 215 -6.30 4.13 -14.35
N LEU A 216 -7.00 4.85 -13.48
CA LEU A 216 -7.10 6.30 -13.55
C LEU A 216 -5.72 6.98 -13.41
N ALA A 217 -4.91 6.58 -12.43
CA ALA A 217 -3.58 7.13 -12.22
C ALA A 217 -2.63 6.89 -13.39
N VAL A 218 -2.66 5.69 -13.99
CA VAL A 218 -1.76 5.29 -15.08
C VAL A 218 -2.15 5.97 -16.39
N VAL A 219 -3.45 6.11 -16.67
CA VAL A 219 -3.93 6.64 -17.96
C VAL A 219 -4.03 8.16 -17.95
N TYR A 220 -4.45 8.76 -16.84
CA TYR A 220 -4.71 10.21 -16.74
C TYR A 220 -3.74 10.96 -15.81
N GLY A 221 -2.96 10.24 -15.01
CA GLY A 221 -2.05 10.82 -14.03
C GLY A 221 -2.66 10.98 -12.64
N GLU A 222 -1.81 11.00 -11.61
CA GLU A 222 -2.25 11.08 -10.21
C GLU A 222 -2.89 12.43 -9.83
N THR A 223 -2.69 13.50 -10.62
CA THR A 223 -3.35 14.80 -10.36
C THR A 223 -4.85 14.76 -10.61
N LEU A 224 -5.34 13.78 -11.37
CA LEU A 224 -6.75 13.57 -11.67
C LEU A 224 -7.61 13.52 -10.41
N PHE A 225 -7.13 12.86 -9.35
CA PHE A 225 -7.91 12.73 -8.10
C PHE A 225 -8.17 14.08 -7.45
N GLN A 226 -7.16 14.96 -7.48
CA GLN A 226 -7.29 16.32 -6.98
C GLN A 226 -8.27 17.14 -7.84
N GLU A 227 -8.24 16.95 -9.16
CA GLU A 227 -9.15 17.61 -10.12
C GLU A 227 -10.61 17.21 -9.86
N ILE A 228 -10.89 15.91 -9.73
CA ILE A 228 -12.22 15.37 -9.42
C ILE A 228 -12.73 15.95 -8.10
N LEU A 229 -11.94 15.83 -7.02
CA LEU A 229 -12.34 16.31 -5.69
C LEU A 229 -12.54 17.83 -5.67
N ASN A 230 -11.71 18.60 -6.39
CA ASN A 230 -11.89 20.04 -6.51
C ASN A 230 -13.15 20.40 -7.30
N ALA A 231 -13.45 19.72 -8.40
CA ALA A 231 -14.71 19.95 -9.13
C ALA A 231 -15.93 19.69 -8.24
N MET A 232 -15.89 18.63 -7.43
CA MET A 232 -16.95 18.33 -6.45
C MET A 232 -17.10 19.41 -5.37
N LYS A 233 -15.98 19.94 -4.85
CA LYS A 233 -16.01 21.10 -3.92
C LYS A 233 -16.72 22.32 -4.51
N HIS A 234 -16.67 22.48 -5.83
CA HIS A 234 -17.36 23.57 -6.56
C HIS A 234 -18.79 23.19 -7.00
N GLY A 235 -19.38 22.16 -6.40
CA GLY A 235 -20.80 21.83 -6.55
C GLY A 235 -21.13 20.88 -7.70
N LYS A 236 -20.14 20.24 -8.33
CA LYS A 236 -20.38 19.16 -9.29
C LYS A 236 -20.65 17.85 -8.56
N ASP A 237 -21.56 17.03 -9.10
CA ASP A 237 -21.66 15.63 -8.69
C ASP A 237 -20.44 14.83 -9.16
N PHE A 238 -20.24 13.64 -8.58
CA PHE A 238 -19.08 12.81 -8.86
C PHE A 238 -18.97 12.40 -10.33
N GLU A 239 -20.08 12.00 -10.96
CA GLU A 239 -20.07 11.53 -12.36
C GLU A 239 -19.66 12.66 -13.31
N THR A 240 -20.21 13.86 -13.10
CA THR A 240 -19.82 15.06 -13.84
C THR A 240 -18.36 15.41 -13.60
N ALA A 241 -17.87 15.35 -12.35
CA ALA A 241 -16.47 15.62 -12.03
C ALA A 241 -15.50 14.62 -12.70
N LEU A 242 -15.84 13.33 -12.68
CA LEU A 242 -15.07 12.27 -13.34
C LEU A 242 -15.04 12.47 -14.86
N ALA A 243 -16.20 12.75 -15.48
CA ALA A 243 -16.30 12.98 -16.91
C ALA A 243 -15.50 14.21 -17.35
N LEU A 244 -15.54 15.30 -16.58
CA LEU A 244 -14.75 16.50 -16.87
C LEU A 244 -13.24 16.24 -16.80
N ALA A 245 -12.80 15.40 -15.86
CA ALA A 245 -11.38 15.12 -15.64
C ALA A 245 -10.81 14.07 -16.62
N THR A 246 -11.64 13.12 -17.06
CA THR A 246 -11.21 12.00 -17.93
C THR A 246 -11.65 12.11 -19.38
N ASN A 247 -12.63 12.96 -19.67
CA ASN A 247 -13.35 13.03 -20.95
C ASN A 247 -14.00 11.69 -21.36
N ILE A 248 -14.30 10.82 -20.39
CA ILE A 248 -15.06 9.58 -20.57
C ILE A 248 -16.51 9.81 -20.12
N GLU A 249 -17.47 9.28 -20.88
CA GLU A 249 -18.86 9.21 -20.43
C GLU A 249 -18.99 8.19 -19.28
N PRO A 250 -19.71 8.51 -18.18
CA PRO A 250 -19.86 7.60 -17.05
C PRO A 250 -20.32 6.18 -17.41
N ALA A 251 -21.14 6.05 -18.46
CA ALA A 251 -21.63 4.77 -18.97
C ALA A 251 -20.53 3.88 -19.58
N ASP A 252 -19.48 4.47 -20.14
CA ASP A 252 -18.38 3.76 -20.82
C ASP A 252 -17.22 3.44 -19.87
N PHE A 253 -17.23 4.00 -18.67
CA PHE A 253 -16.12 3.89 -17.72
C PHE A 253 -15.77 2.44 -17.36
N GLU A 254 -16.78 1.61 -17.10
CA GLU A 254 -16.56 0.18 -16.80
C GLU A 254 -15.95 -0.57 -17.99
N PHE A 255 -16.37 -0.24 -19.21
CA PHE A 255 -15.82 -0.86 -20.42
C PHE A 255 -14.33 -0.55 -20.57
N HIS A 256 -13.94 0.73 -20.44
CA HIS A 256 -12.54 1.14 -20.56
C HIS A 256 -11.66 0.58 -19.45
N TRP A 257 -12.16 0.53 -18.20
CA TRP A 257 -11.45 -0.12 -17.11
C TRP A 257 -11.24 -1.63 -17.38
N ARG A 258 -12.27 -2.33 -17.84
CA ARG A 258 -12.16 -3.76 -18.19
C ARG A 258 -11.19 -4.00 -19.34
N GLU A 259 -11.14 -3.10 -20.33
CA GLU A 259 -10.15 -3.13 -21.39
C GLU A 259 -8.73 -2.98 -20.84
N TYR A 260 -8.51 -2.00 -19.93
CA TYR A 260 -7.23 -1.83 -19.23
C TYR A 260 -6.84 -3.11 -18.45
N LEU A 261 -7.77 -3.72 -17.74
CA LEU A 261 -7.51 -4.98 -17.04
C LEU A 261 -7.11 -6.09 -18.02
N SER A 262 -7.82 -6.25 -19.13
CA SER A 262 -7.50 -7.29 -20.13
C SER A 262 -6.06 -7.18 -20.64
N LYS A 263 -5.54 -5.96 -20.82
CA LYS A 263 -4.19 -5.72 -21.31
C LYS A 263 -3.11 -5.93 -20.24
N ASN A 264 -3.39 -5.55 -18.99
CA ASN A 264 -2.36 -5.46 -17.94
C ASN A 264 -2.43 -6.60 -16.90
N TYR A 265 -3.58 -7.25 -16.75
CA TYR A 265 -3.85 -8.19 -15.67
C TYR A 265 -4.05 -9.63 -16.14
N GLN A 266 -4.23 -9.90 -17.43
CA GLN A 266 -4.61 -11.23 -17.93
C GLN A 266 -3.70 -12.37 -17.48
N TRP A 267 -2.40 -12.11 -17.31
CA TRP A 267 -1.39 -13.13 -16.98
C TRP A 267 -0.73 -12.93 -15.61
N VAL A 268 -1.15 -11.94 -14.83
CA VAL A 268 -0.54 -11.62 -13.53
C VAL A 268 -0.69 -12.77 -12.54
N PHE A 269 -1.78 -13.54 -12.61
CA PHE A 269 -1.97 -14.73 -11.77
C PHE A 269 -0.86 -15.78 -11.94
N LEU A 270 -0.13 -15.78 -13.06
CA LEU A 270 1.01 -16.67 -13.27
C LEU A 270 2.18 -16.35 -12.33
N LEU A 271 2.29 -15.12 -11.81
CA LEU A 271 3.29 -14.77 -10.81
C LEU A 271 3.10 -15.54 -9.50
N ASP A 272 1.87 -15.96 -9.18
CA ASP A 272 1.58 -16.81 -8.02
C ASP A 272 2.09 -18.25 -8.23
N ILE A 273 2.13 -18.72 -9.48
CA ILE A 273 2.62 -20.07 -9.86
C ILE A 273 4.13 -20.23 -9.60
N GLN A 274 4.89 -19.16 -9.35
CA GLN A 274 6.32 -19.27 -9.03
C GLN A 274 6.61 -20.23 -7.87
N TYR A 275 5.72 -20.28 -6.86
CA TYR A 275 5.85 -21.23 -5.75
C TYR A 275 5.58 -22.68 -6.20
N ILE A 276 4.62 -22.86 -7.10
CA ILE A 276 4.33 -24.17 -7.71
C ILE A 276 5.49 -24.63 -8.59
N LEU A 277 6.15 -23.71 -9.32
CA LEU A 277 7.33 -24.04 -10.12
C LEU A 277 8.47 -24.60 -9.27
N TRP A 278 8.73 -24.03 -8.09
CA TRP A 278 9.71 -24.56 -7.16
C TRP A 278 9.34 -25.98 -6.69
N VAL A 279 8.08 -26.21 -6.32
CA VAL A 279 7.60 -27.54 -5.91
C VAL A 279 7.74 -28.56 -7.06
N VAL A 280 7.32 -28.19 -8.27
CA VAL A 280 7.44 -29.04 -9.46
C VAL A 280 8.90 -29.33 -9.78
N MET A 281 9.78 -28.32 -9.73
CA MET A 281 11.21 -28.50 -9.93
C MET A 281 11.81 -29.47 -8.91
N THR A 282 11.44 -29.35 -7.63
CA THR A 282 11.86 -30.30 -6.59
C THR A 282 11.39 -31.72 -6.89
N ILE A 283 10.14 -31.91 -7.31
CA ILE A 283 9.60 -33.22 -7.70
C ILE A 283 10.37 -33.79 -8.90
N LEU A 284 10.64 -32.98 -9.92
CA LEU A 284 11.40 -33.39 -11.11
C LEU A 284 12.83 -33.83 -10.74
N VAL A 285 13.51 -33.10 -9.85
CA VAL A 285 14.83 -33.47 -9.35
C VAL A 285 14.79 -34.80 -8.58
N VAL A 286 13.79 -35.01 -7.73
CA VAL A 286 13.61 -36.27 -7.00
C VAL A 286 13.35 -37.43 -7.96
N LEU A 287 12.47 -37.25 -8.96
CA LEU A 287 12.18 -38.27 -9.97
C LEU A 287 13.41 -38.58 -10.84
N ALA A 288 14.18 -37.56 -11.22
CA ALA A 288 15.44 -37.73 -11.93
C ALA A 288 16.45 -38.52 -11.09
N TRP A 289 16.63 -38.17 -9.81
CA TRP A 289 17.50 -38.88 -8.89
C TRP A 289 17.08 -40.34 -8.67
N LEU A 290 15.79 -40.61 -8.48
CA LEU A 290 15.25 -41.97 -8.37
C LEU A 290 15.50 -42.78 -9.65
N SER A 291 15.32 -42.16 -10.82
CA SER A 291 15.57 -42.79 -12.11
C SER A 291 17.05 -43.12 -12.33
N ILE A 292 17.94 -42.19 -11.96
CA ILE A 292 19.40 -42.39 -11.98
C ILE A 292 19.79 -43.49 -11.00
N ARG A 293 19.28 -43.46 -9.76
CA ARG A 293 19.55 -44.47 -8.74
C ARG A 293 19.10 -45.87 -9.19
N LYS A 294 17.94 -45.97 -9.84
CA LYS A 294 17.44 -47.24 -10.41
C LYS A 294 18.36 -47.76 -11.52
N ARG A 295 18.81 -46.88 -12.43
CA ARG A 295 19.76 -47.22 -13.50
C ARG A 295 21.13 -47.64 -12.95
N ASN A 296 21.64 -46.94 -11.93
CA ASN A 296 22.95 -47.25 -11.36
C ASN A 296 22.98 -48.62 -10.65
N LYS A 297 21.88 -49.08 -10.05
CA LYS A 297 21.79 -50.45 -9.50
C LYS A 297 21.97 -51.52 -10.57
N THR A 298 21.40 -51.32 -11.76
CA THR A 298 21.57 -52.27 -12.87
C THR A 298 22.98 -52.24 -13.47
N THR A 299 23.65 -51.07 -13.45
CA THR A 299 25.02 -50.95 -13.91
C THR A 299 26.02 -51.59 -12.94
N ILE A 300 25.87 -51.32 -11.63
CA ILE A 300 26.74 -51.91 -10.59
C ILE A 300 26.63 -53.44 -10.58
N LYS A 301 25.41 -53.99 -10.67
CA LYS A 301 25.23 -55.45 -10.73
C LYS A 301 25.96 -56.10 -11.91
N LYS A 302 26.01 -55.42 -13.07
CA LYS A 302 26.76 -55.91 -14.24
C LYS A 302 28.27 -55.88 -14.01
N TRP A 303 28.78 -54.85 -13.33
CA TRP A 303 30.20 -54.77 -12.96
C TRP A 303 30.58 -55.85 -11.94
N ASP A 304 29.75 -56.09 -10.92
CA ASP A 304 29.97 -57.17 -9.95
C ASP A 304 30.01 -58.56 -10.62
N GLU A 305 29.11 -58.82 -11.57
CA GLU A 305 29.09 -60.07 -12.34
C GLU A 305 30.29 -60.23 -13.27
N GLN A 306 30.86 -59.13 -13.77
CA GLN A 306 32.09 -59.13 -14.58
C GLN A 306 33.32 -59.37 -13.71
N GLU A 307 33.44 -58.67 -12.58
CA GLU A 307 34.54 -58.88 -11.63
C GLU A 307 34.55 -60.31 -11.08
N GLN A 308 33.39 -60.87 -10.74
CA GLN A 308 33.32 -62.28 -10.33
C GLN A 308 33.78 -63.24 -11.43
N LYS A 309 33.40 -62.98 -12.69
CA LYS A 309 33.88 -63.80 -13.81
C LYS A 309 35.40 -63.66 -13.97
N GLU A 310 35.94 -62.45 -13.97
CA GLU A 310 37.38 -62.21 -14.10
C GLU A 310 38.19 -62.83 -12.96
N GLN A 311 37.71 -62.75 -11.71
CA GLN A 311 38.34 -63.41 -10.57
C GLN A 311 38.29 -64.93 -10.67
N ILE A 312 37.19 -65.52 -11.18
CA ILE A 312 37.09 -66.96 -11.45
C ILE A 312 38.05 -67.38 -12.57
N TYR A 313 38.27 -66.54 -13.58
CA TYR A 313 39.25 -66.80 -14.65
C TYR A 313 40.70 -66.69 -14.15
N LEU A 314 41.01 -65.71 -13.29
CA LEU A 314 42.35 -65.50 -12.73
C LEU A 314 42.70 -66.52 -11.63
N GLY A 315 41.73 -67.02 -10.87
CA GLY A 315 41.95 -68.06 -9.85
C GLY A 315 41.98 -69.50 -10.40
N LYS A 316 41.81 -69.68 -11.72
CA LYS A 316 41.92 -70.98 -12.42
C LYS A 316 43.23 -71.14 -13.20
N MET A 317 44.10 -70.12 -13.23
CA MET A 317 45.50 -70.24 -13.65
C MET A 317 46.38 -70.53 -12.44
#